data_AF-A0A1Y3S1D9-F1
#
_entry.id   AF-A0A1Y3S1D9-F1
#
_cell.length_a   1.000
_cell.length_b   1.000
_cell.length_c   1.000
_cell.angle_alpha   90.00
_cell.angle_beta   90.00
_cell.angle_gamma   90.00
#
_symmetry.space_group_name_H-M   'P 1'
#
loop_
_entity.id
_entity.type
_entity.pdbx_description
1 polymer ?
#
loop_
_entity_poly.entity_id
_entity_poly.type
_entity_poly.pdbx_seq_one_letter_code
_entity_poly.pdbx_strand_id
1 'polypeptide(L)'
;MENYYIENVKLEIGNKATDWTPAPEDTQGEIDDLKDTTANQGQIIQTQESRLSDLEINTNAITATVQRVQTETKTSLEGVEKSVQELTEQVSLSLTSDQVNIAIEKKLSEGVETVKTATGFTFDEEGLTVSKTGSEMSTKVTEDGMEVSQNNTPVLVADSQGVQATNLNANTYLIISGKARLEAYGTDRVACYWIGG
;
A
#
# COMPACT_ATOMS: atom_id res chain seq x y z
N MET A 1 39.17 22.90 -87.27
CA MET A 1 38.41 21.71 -87.66
C MET A 1 36.96 22.16 -87.78
N GLU A 2 36.34 21.93 -88.93
CA GLU A 2 34.91 22.16 -89.09
C GLU A 2 34.15 20.96 -88.51
N ASN A 3 33.14 21.25 -87.70
CA ASN A 3 32.22 20.24 -87.19
C ASN A 3 31.03 20.20 -88.14
N TYR A 4 30.77 19.03 -88.71
CA TYR A 4 29.55 18.76 -89.46
C TYR A 4 28.52 18.10 -88.54
N TYR A 5 27.26 18.52 -88.63
CA TYR A 5 26.14 17.94 -87.91
C TYR A 5 25.18 17.29 -88.91
N ILE A 6 24.78 16.05 -88.63
CA ILE A 6 23.76 15.32 -89.36
C ILE A 6 22.63 15.04 -88.36
N GLU A 7 21.42 15.45 -88.69
CA GLU A 7 20.21 15.25 -87.89
C GLU A 7 19.05 14.85 -88.81
N ASN A 8 17.97 14.30 -88.23
CA ASN A 8 16.72 14.01 -88.95
C ASN A 8 16.90 13.11 -90.19
N VAL A 9 17.71 12.06 -90.07
CA VAL A 9 17.87 11.06 -91.13
C VAL A 9 16.57 10.27 -91.29
N LYS A 10 16.06 10.18 -92.52
CA LYS A 10 14.84 9.43 -92.88
C LYS A 10 15.07 8.63 -94.15
N LEU A 11 14.67 7.37 -94.15
CA LEU A 11 14.63 6.50 -95.33
C LEU A 11 13.17 6.26 -95.70
N GLU A 12 12.81 6.52 -96.95
CA GLU A 12 11.43 6.36 -97.43
C GLU A 12 11.38 5.76 -98.83
N ILE A 13 10.30 5.01 -99.11
CA ILE A 13 10.04 4.41 -100.41
C ILE A 13 9.36 5.46 -101.30
N GLY A 14 9.98 5.81 -102.42
CA GLY A 14 9.43 6.76 -103.39
C GLY A 14 10.51 7.41 -104.26
N ASN A 15 10.10 8.36 -105.10
CA ASN A 15 11.02 9.14 -105.96
C ASN A 15 11.02 10.65 -105.65
N LYS A 16 10.35 11.07 -104.57
CA LYS A 16 10.31 12.45 -104.08
C LYS A 16 10.46 12.43 -102.58
N ALA A 17 11.38 13.23 -102.06
CA ALA A 17 11.58 13.38 -100.62
C ALA A 17 10.36 14.08 -99.98
N THR A 18 9.89 13.57 -98.85
CA THR A 18 8.88 14.20 -98.00
C THR A 18 9.52 14.87 -96.78
N ASP A 19 8.76 15.73 -96.09
CA ASP A 19 9.22 16.34 -94.85
C ASP A 19 9.56 15.26 -93.80
N TRP A 20 10.50 15.58 -92.91
CA TRP A 20 10.93 14.64 -91.87
C TRP A 20 9.79 14.31 -90.91
N THR A 21 9.74 13.04 -90.52
CA THR A 21 8.85 12.48 -89.49
C THR A 21 9.64 11.41 -88.73
N PRO A 22 9.38 11.18 -87.42
CA PRO A 22 9.94 10.05 -86.69
C PRO A 22 9.65 8.72 -87.38
N ALA A 23 10.48 7.70 -87.15
CA ALA A 23 10.23 6.39 -87.72
C ALA A 23 9.09 5.69 -86.95
N PRO A 24 8.19 4.95 -87.61
CA PRO A 24 7.06 4.29 -86.94
C PRO A 24 7.47 3.37 -85.78
N GLU A 25 8.62 2.70 -85.90
CA GLU A 25 9.18 1.83 -84.88
C GLU A 25 9.54 2.54 -83.57
N ASP A 26 9.93 3.82 -83.64
CA ASP A 26 10.29 4.61 -82.45
C ASP A 26 9.06 4.77 -81.55
N THR A 27 7.91 5.10 -82.14
CA THR A 27 6.65 5.29 -81.42
C THR A 27 6.05 3.96 -80.93
N GLN A 28 6.23 2.87 -81.68
CA GLN A 28 5.79 1.55 -81.25
C GLN A 28 6.59 1.03 -80.05
N GLY A 29 7.91 1.28 -80.02
CA GLY A 29 8.76 0.93 -78.88
C GLY A 29 8.32 1.62 -77.59
N GLU A 30 8.08 2.93 -77.63
CA GLU A 30 7.54 3.69 -76.48
C GLU A 30 6.20 3.13 -75.99
N ILE A 31 5.32 2.74 -76.91
CA ILE A 31 4.01 2.14 -76.57
C ILE A 31 4.19 0.80 -75.86
N ASP A 32 5.12 -0.04 -76.31
CA ASP A 32 5.34 -1.36 -75.72
C ASP A 32 5.98 -1.25 -74.32
N ASP A 33 6.94 -0.34 -74.13
CA ASP A 33 7.49 -0.01 -72.82
C ASP A 33 6.41 0.51 -71.84
N LEU A 34 5.48 1.33 -72.34
CA LEU A 34 4.33 1.80 -71.57
C LEU A 34 3.37 0.68 -71.21
N LYS A 35 3.11 -0.28 -72.10
CA LYS A 35 2.26 -1.45 -71.81
C LYS A 35 2.88 -2.30 -70.71
N ASP A 36 4.18 -2.58 -70.79
CA ASP A 36 4.89 -3.38 -69.79
C ASP A 36 4.90 -2.69 -68.43
N THR A 37 5.17 -1.38 -68.42
CA THR A 37 5.09 -0.56 -67.20
C THR A 37 3.69 -0.58 -66.60
N THR A 38 2.65 -0.45 -67.42
CA THR A 38 1.26 -0.46 -66.98
C THR A 38 0.85 -1.82 -66.42
N ALA A 39 1.27 -2.91 -67.07
CA ALA A 39 1.02 -4.27 -66.60
C ALA A 39 1.68 -4.51 -65.22
N ASN A 40 2.94 -4.10 -65.08
CA ASN A 40 3.67 -4.19 -63.81
C ASN A 40 2.99 -3.35 -62.71
N GLN A 41 2.53 -2.14 -63.02
CA GLN A 41 1.78 -1.30 -62.07
C GLN A 41 0.48 -1.97 -61.63
N GLY A 42 -0.25 -2.62 -62.53
CA GLY A 42 -1.45 -3.39 -62.20
C GLY A 42 -1.17 -4.51 -61.19
N GLN A 43 -0.07 -5.25 -61.36
CA GLN A 43 0.33 -6.30 -60.41
C GLN A 43 0.74 -5.74 -59.04
N ILE A 44 1.42 -4.60 -59.01
CA ILE A 44 1.78 -3.91 -57.76
C ILE A 44 0.53 -3.47 -57.01
N ILE A 45 -0.45 -2.89 -57.72
CA ILE A 45 -1.73 -2.45 -57.13
C ILE A 45 -2.47 -3.64 -56.51
N GLN A 46 -2.60 -4.76 -57.22
CA GLN A 46 -3.22 -5.98 -56.69
C GLN A 46 -2.52 -6.47 -55.41
N THR A 47 -1.19 -6.41 -55.39
CA THR A 47 -0.40 -6.79 -54.20
C THR A 47 -0.64 -5.83 -53.04
N GLN A 48 -0.75 -4.53 -53.31
CA GLN A 48 -1.06 -3.52 -52.29
C GLN A 48 -2.47 -3.68 -51.73
N GLU A 49 -3.46 -3.99 -52.57
CA GLU A 49 -4.84 -4.27 -52.14
C GLU A 49 -4.90 -5.45 -51.18
N SER A 50 -4.18 -6.54 -51.47
CA SER A 50 -4.09 -7.69 -50.55
C SER A 50 -3.47 -7.29 -49.20
N ARG A 51 -2.38 -6.52 -49.21
CA ARG A 51 -1.72 -6.06 -47.97
C ARG A 51 -2.61 -5.11 -47.15
N LEU A 52 -3.41 -4.27 -47.81
CA LEU A 52 -4.38 -3.39 -47.14
C LEU A 52 -5.48 -4.20 -46.46
N SER A 53 -5.98 -5.26 -47.12
CA SER A 53 -6.96 -6.17 -46.52
C SER A 53 -6.40 -6.86 -45.27
N ASP A 54 -5.16 -7.35 -45.33
CA ASP A 54 -4.50 -7.96 -44.16
C ASP A 54 -4.32 -6.96 -43.01
N LEU A 55 -3.96 -5.71 -43.31
CA LEU A 55 -3.84 -4.65 -42.30
C LEU A 55 -5.18 -4.31 -41.65
N GLU A 56 -6.27 -4.30 -42.42
CA GLU A 56 -7.62 -4.08 -41.90
C GLU A 56 -8.04 -5.20 -40.93
N ILE A 57 -7.82 -6.46 -41.32
CA ILE A 57 -8.09 -7.63 -40.47
C ILE A 57 -7.28 -7.54 -39.17
N ASN A 58 -5.98 -7.25 -39.26
CA ASN A 58 -5.11 -7.11 -38.09
C ASN A 58 -5.55 -5.94 -37.19
N THR A 59 -5.97 -4.81 -37.76
CA THR A 59 -6.47 -3.65 -37.02
C THR A 59 -7.73 -3.99 -36.24
N ASN A 60 -8.66 -4.73 -36.85
CA ASN A 60 -9.87 -5.19 -36.19
C ASN A 60 -9.56 -6.17 -35.04
N ALA A 61 -8.64 -7.10 -35.24
CA ALA A 61 -8.19 -8.04 -34.20
C ALA A 61 -7.52 -7.32 -33.01
N ILE A 62 -6.68 -6.31 -33.29
CA ILE A 62 -6.05 -5.47 -32.27
C ILE A 62 -7.12 -4.70 -31.49
N THR A 63 -8.10 -4.09 -32.19
CA THR A 63 -9.18 -3.34 -31.56
C THR A 63 -9.99 -4.21 -30.59
N ALA A 64 -10.36 -5.42 -31.01
CA ALA A 64 -11.05 -6.39 -30.15
C ALA A 64 -10.20 -6.80 -28.94
N THR A 65 -8.89 -7.00 -29.13
CA THR A 65 -7.95 -7.32 -28.04
C THR A 65 -7.85 -6.18 -27.03
N VAL A 66 -7.75 -4.93 -27.48
CA VAL A 66 -7.70 -3.75 -26.61
C VAL A 66 -8.99 -3.63 -25.78
N GLN A 67 -10.16 -3.82 -26.41
CA GLN A 67 -11.44 -3.80 -25.70
C GLN A 67 -11.51 -4.87 -24.60
N ARG A 68 -11.06 -6.10 -24.90
CA ARG A 68 -11.01 -7.19 -23.92
C ARG A 68 -10.11 -6.85 -22.74
N VAL A 69 -8.89 -6.34 -22.99
CA VAL A 69 -7.95 -5.93 -21.94
C VAL A 69 -8.54 -4.81 -21.07
N GLN A 70 -9.25 -3.85 -21.67
CA GLN A 70 -9.94 -2.78 -20.93
C GLN A 70 -11.02 -3.35 -20.00
N THR A 71 -11.83 -4.31 -20.48
CA THR A 71 -12.85 -4.96 -19.65
C THR A 71 -12.24 -5.78 -18.52
N GLU A 72 -11.24 -6.62 -18.79
CA GLU A 72 -10.55 -7.43 -17.78
C GLU A 72 -9.90 -6.57 -16.69
N THR A 73 -9.28 -5.45 -17.09
CA THR A 73 -8.65 -4.49 -16.17
C THR A 73 -9.70 -3.82 -15.28
N LYS A 74 -10.83 -3.40 -15.86
CA LYS A 74 -11.93 -2.80 -15.10
C LYS A 74 -12.50 -3.75 -14.05
N THR A 75 -12.79 -5.00 -14.43
CA THR A 75 -13.30 -6.01 -13.50
C THR A 75 -12.30 -6.32 -12.38
N SER A 76 -11.01 -6.37 -12.70
CA SER A 76 -9.96 -6.59 -11.68
C SER A 76 -9.88 -5.41 -10.70
N LEU A 77 -10.02 -4.17 -11.17
CA LEU A 77 -10.03 -2.98 -10.33
C LEU A 77 -11.23 -2.96 -9.38
N GLU A 78 -12.44 -3.25 -9.89
CA GLU A 78 -13.65 -3.38 -9.07
C GLU A 78 -13.49 -4.45 -7.97
N GLY A 79 -12.81 -5.55 -8.29
CA GLY A 79 -12.46 -6.59 -7.30
C GLY A 79 -11.52 -6.11 -6.20
N VAL A 80 -10.46 -5.37 -6.57
CA VAL A 80 -9.50 -4.79 -5.61
C VAL A 80 -10.18 -3.76 -4.71
N GLU A 81 -11.01 -2.87 -5.29
CA GLU A 81 -11.77 -1.87 -4.53
C GLU A 81 -12.65 -2.54 -3.46
N LYS A 82 -13.33 -3.63 -3.82
CA LYS A 82 -14.13 -4.41 -2.88
C LYS A 82 -13.29 -5.03 -1.77
N SER A 83 -12.17 -5.67 -2.10
CA SER A 83 -11.28 -6.24 -1.07
C SER A 83 -10.70 -5.18 -0.13
N VAL A 84 -10.40 -3.98 -0.63
CA VAL A 84 -9.96 -2.85 0.20
C VAL A 84 -11.07 -2.38 1.13
N GLN A 85 -12.31 -2.29 0.66
CA GLN A 85 -13.48 -1.94 1.49
C GLN A 85 -13.70 -2.98 2.59
N GLU A 86 -13.69 -4.28 2.24
CA GLU A 86 -13.84 -5.38 3.20
C GLU A 86 -12.72 -5.37 4.26
N LEU A 87 -11.47 -5.13 3.85
CA LEU A 87 -10.34 -5.00 4.78
C LEU A 87 -10.49 -3.78 5.70
N THR A 88 -10.94 -2.65 5.16
CA THR A 88 -11.19 -1.42 5.93
C THR A 88 -12.26 -1.66 7.00
N GLU A 89 -13.34 -2.37 6.65
CA GLU A 89 -14.39 -2.75 7.59
C GLU A 89 -13.88 -3.72 8.66
N GLN A 90 -13.11 -4.75 8.29
CA GLN A 90 -12.50 -5.68 9.25
C GLN A 90 -11.55 -4.97 10.24
N VAL A 91 -10.72 -4.04 9.75
CA VAL A 91 -9.86 -3.22 10.61
C VAL A 91 -10.70 -2.35 11.54
N SER A 92 -11.77 -1.72 11.04
CA SER A 92 -12.71 -0.93 11.86
C SER A 92 -13.37 -1.76 12.96
N LEU A 93 -13.83 -2.98 12.65
CA LEU A 93 -14.41 -3.90 13.64
C LEU A 93 -13.39 -4.38 14.69
N SER A 94 -12.14 -4.62 14.28
CA SER A 94 -11.05 -4.96 15.19
C SER A 94 -10.67 -3.80 16.12
N LEU A 95 -10.93 -2.55 15.74
CA LEU A 95 -10.66 -1.36 16.53
C LEU A 95 -11.86 -0.92 17.39
N THR A 96 -13.08 -1.35 17.04
CA THR A 96 -14.33 -0.94 17.73
C THR A 96 -14.83 -1.94 18.75
N SER A 97 -14.37 -3.20 18.72
CA SER A 97 -14.61 -4.08 19.87
C SER A 97 -13.74 -3.63 21.03
N ASP A 98 -14.37 -3.41 22.18
CA ASP A 98 -13.81 -3.13 23.51
C ASP A 98 -12.75 -4.15 24.03
N GLN A 99 -12.06 -4.87 23.16
CA GLN A 99 -11.23 -6.04 23.47
C GLN A 99 -9.72 -5.82 23.33
N VAL A 100 -9.26 -4.59 23.06
CA VAL A 100 -7.82 -4.30 23.13
C VAL A 100 -7.56 -2.96 23.84
N ASN A 101 -8.04 -2.84 25.08
CA ASN A 101 -7.51 -1.87 26.04
C ASN A 101 -6.19 -2.35 26.70
N ILE A 102 -5.63 -3.48 26.23
CA ILE A 102 -4.33 -4.03 26.64
C ILE A 102 -3.60 -4.62 25.42
N ALA A 103 -3.41 -3.84 24.35
CA ALA A 103 -2.25 -4.06 23.48
C ALA A 103 -1.52 -2.75 23.31
N ILE A 104 -0.53 -2.56 24.18
CA ILE A 104 0.83 -2.19 23.80
C ILE A 104 0.87 -1.43 22.48
N GLU A 105 0.93 -0.11 22.59
CA GLU A 105 1.20 0.88 21.54
C GLU A 105 2.59 0.72 20.90
N LYS A 106 3.08 -0.50 20.72
CA LYS A 106 4.23 -0.79 19.85
C LYS A 106 3.78 -1.07 18.42
N LYS A 107 2.70 -0.38 18.01
CA LYS A 107 2.34 -0.13 16.62
C LYS A 107 2.01 1.35 16.51
N LEU A 108 3.04 2.18 16.44
CA LEU A 108 3.14 3.25 15.45
C LEU A 108 4.59 3.75 15.52
N SER A 109 5.12 4.14 14.38
CA SER A 109 6.44 4.76 14.17
C SER A 109 6.61 6.12 14.86
N GLU A 110 5.79 6.43 15.86
CA GLU A 110 5.71 7.68 16.60
C GLU A 110 5.46 7.29 18.06
N GLY A 111 6.49 7.37 18.90
CA GLY A 111 6.49 6.83 20.25
C GLY A 111 5.27 7.30 21.05
N VAL A 112 4.50 6.35 21.57
CA VAL A 112 3.43 6.69 22.49
C VAL A 112 3.97 6.67 23.91
N GLU A 113 3.79 7.79 24.59
CA GLU A 113 4.36 8.08 25.91
C GLU A 113 3.41 7.69 27.05
N THR A 114 2.11 7.44 26.78
CA THR A 114 1.10 7.17 27.83
C THR A 114 -0.13 6.42 27.30
N VAL A 115 -0.48 5.29 27.93
CA VAL A 115 -1.75 4.56 27.79
C VAL A 115 -2.69 4.94 28.93
N LYS A 116 -3.94 5.32 28.67
CA LYS A 116 -4.95 5.60 29.73
C LYS A 116 -6.29 4.94 29.44
N THR A 117 -6.82 4.16 30.39
CA THR A 117 -8.13 3.51 30.27
C THR A 117 -9.24 4.32 30.94
N ALA A 118 -10.48 4.18 30.44
CA ALA A 118 -11.67 4.76 31.09
C ALA A 118 -11.94 4.13 32.48
N THR A 119 -11.39 2.95 32.76
CA THR A 119 -11.49 2.27 34.05
C THR A 119 -10.48 2.79 35.09
N GLY A 120 -9.61 3.73 34.72
CA GLY A 120 -8.69 4.42 35.63
C GLY A 120 -7.31 3.80 35.74
N PHE A 121 -6.82 3.11 34.71
CA PHE A 121 -5.44 2.61 34.63
C PHE A 121 -4.64 3.49 33.67
N THR A 122 -3.44 3.88 34.06
CA THR A 122 -2.49 4.64 33.24
C THR A 122 -1.13 3.93 33.22
N PHE A 123 -0.50 3.81 32.05
CA PHE A 123 0.85 3.29 31.89
C PHE A 123 1.69 4.28 31.08
N ASP A 124 2.75 4.82 31.68
CA ASP A 124 3.61 5.85 31.10
C ASP A 124 5.07 5.67 31.52
N GLU A 125 5.93 6.64 31.19
CA GLU A 125 7.35 6.64 31.60
C GLU A 125 7.54 6.67 33.13
N GLU A 126 6.54 7.10 33.89
CA GLU A 126 6.59 7.14 35.34
C GLU A 126 6.07 5.86 36.01
N GLY A 127 5.55 4.89 35.25
CA GLY A 127 5.14 3.58 35.72
C GLY A 127 3.66 3.25 35.49
N LEU A 128 3.10 2.40 36.36
CA LEU A 128 1.69 2.03 36.34
C LEU A 128 0.93 2.81 37.41
N THR A 129 -0.05 3.62 37.00
CA THR A 129 -0.95 4.35 37.90
C THR A 129 -2.38 3.80 37.83
N VAL A 130 -3.01 3.63 38.99
CA VAL A 130 -4.44 3.34 39.13
C VAL A 130 -5.11 4.53 39.81
N SER A 131 -5.90 5.30 39.07
CA SER A 131 -6.70 6.42 39.58
C SER A 131 -7.85 6.73 38.62
N LYS A 132 -9.07 6.80 39.14
CA LYS A 132 -10.25 7.25 38.37
C LYS A 132 -10.43 8.75 38.54
N THR A 133 -10.98 9.41 37.53
CA THR A 133 -11.37 10.82 37.62
C THR A 133 -12.28 11.05 38.83
N GLY A 134 -11.90 11.98 39.71
CA GLY A 134 -12.62 12.29 40.95
C GLY A 134 -12.36 11.32 42.10
N SER A 135 -11.48 10.33 41.94
CA SER A 135 -11.00 9.51 43.06
C SER A 135 -9.93 10.27 43.83
N GLU A 136 -10.09 10.36 45.15
CA GLU A 136 -9.04 10.86 46.04
C GLU A 136 -7.89 9.87 46.17
N MET A 137 -8.14 8.58 45.91
CA MET A 137 -7.16 7.51 46.02
C MET A 137 -6.46 7.28 44.69
N SER A 138 -5.14 7.12 44.76
CA SER A 138 -4.32 6.63 43.65
C SER A 138 -3.36 5.55 44.12
N THR A 139 -2.94 4.70 43.19
CA THR A 139 -1.85 3.75 43.41
C THR A 139 -0.86 3.89 42.27
N LYS A 140 0.42 4.05 42.56
CA LYS A 140 1.50 4.11 41.58
C LYS A 140 2.47 2.96 41.85
N VAL A 141 2.84 2.24 40.79
CA VAL A 141 3.81 1.15 40.83
C VAL A 141 4.93 1.49 39.85
N THR A 142 6.15 1.60 40.36
CA THR A 142 7.36 1.93 39.61
C THR A 142 8.41 0.84 39.81
N GLU A 143 9.60 1.01 39.23
CA GLU A 143 10.74 0.14 39.54
C GLU A 143 11.22 0.26 40.99
N ASP A 144 10.94 1.39 41.64
CA ASP A 144 11.37 1.67 43.02
C ASP A 144 10.41 1.11 44.08
N GLY A 145 9.18 0.77 43.70
CA GLY A 145 8.20 0.22 44.62
C GLY A 145 6.75 0.53 44.28
N MET A 146 5.91 0.56 45.31
CA MET A 146 4.48 0.84 45.24
C MET A 146 4.09 1.92 46.23
N GLU A 147 3.39 2.95 45.76
CA GLU A 147 2.80 4.00 46.58
C GLU A 147 1.28 3.99 46.44
N VAL A 148 0.57 4.08 47.57
CA VAL A 148 -0.85 4.42 47.63
C VAL A 148 -0.97 5.80 48.25
N SER A 149 -1.65 6.70 47.54
CA SER A 149 -1.80 8.10 47.93
C SER A 149 -3.28 8.46 48.07
N GLN A 150 -3.60 9.30 49.07
CA GLN A 150 -4.91 9.94 49.24
C GLN A 150 -4.73 11.46 49.09
N ASN A 151 -5.42 12.09 48.14
CA ASN A 151 -5.29 13.53 47.85
C ASN A 151 -3.80 13.95 47.70
N ASN A 152 -3.04 13.17 46.92
CA ASN A 152 -1.60 13.33 46.71
C ASN A 152 -0.71 13.19 47.97
N THR A 153 -1.26 12.71 49.08
CA THR A 153 -0.49 12.41 50.30
C THR A 153 -0.27 10.90 50.40
N PRO A 154 0.98 10.41 50.46
CA PRO A 154 1.27 8.99 50.63
C PRO A 154 0.66 8.45 51.94
N VAL A 155 -0.14 7.39 51.83
CA VAL A 155 -0.73 6.67 52.96
C VAL A 155 -0.16 5.26 53.12
N LEU A 156 0.42 4.70 52.05
CA LEU A 156 1.21 3.48 52.07
C LEU A 156 2.34 3.58 51.04
N VAL A 157 3.58 3.33 51.46
CA VAL A 157 4.74 3.22 50.56
C VAL A 157 5.43 1.90 50.87
N ALA A 158 5.65 1.08 49.85
CA ALA A 158 6.43 -0.15 49.93
C ALA A 158 7.56 -0.09 48.91
N ASP A 159 8.79 0.00 49.38
CA ASP A 159 10.00 0.19 48.57
C ASP A 159 11.17 -0.65 49.10
N SER A 160 12.38 -0.40 48.58
CA SER A 160 13.60 -1.08 49.01
C SER A 160 13.99 -0.86 50.49
N GLN A 161 13.45 0.16 51.15
CA GLN A 161 13.72 0.51 52.54
C GLN A 161 12.69 -0.08 53.52
N GLY A 162 11.56 -0.57 53.02
CA GLY A 162 10.55 -1.26 53.80
C GLY A 162 9.13 -0.79 53.47
N VAL A 163 8.24 -0.86 54.48
CA VAL A 163 6.85 -0.44 54.33
C VAL A 163 6.52 0.65 55.34
N GLN A 164 6.06 1.79 54.85
CA GLN A 164 5.51 2.88 55.65
C GLN A 164 4.00 2.92 55.42
N ALA A 165 3.21 2.98 56.49
CA ALA A 165 1.75 3.02 56.39
C ALA A 165 1.14 3.90 57.49
N THR A 166 0.18 4.76 57.10
CA THR A 166 -0.58 5.59 58.03
C THR A 166 -1.80 4.82 58.55
N ASN A 167 -2.01 4.82 59.88
CA ASN A 167 -3.13 4.15 60.54
C ASN A 167 -3.25 2.64 60.23
N LEU A 168 -2.13 1.91 60.25
CA LEU A 168 -2.11 0.47 60.01
C LEU A 168 -3.00 -0.30 61.01
N ASN A 169 -4.01 -0.99 60.51
CA ASN A 169 -4.86 -1.91 61.28
C ASN A 169 -4.67 -3.35 60.76
N ALA A 170 -4.13 -4.24 61.61
CA ALA A 170 -3.94 -5.65 61.30
C ALA A 170 -5.05 -6.49 61.94
N ASN A 171 -5.97 -7.02 61.12
CA ASN A 171 -7.16 -7.74 61.62
C ASN A 171 -6.87 -9.15 62.16
N THR A 172 -5.81 -9.81 61.67
CA THR A 172 -5.46 -11.16 62.09
C THR A 172 -4.31 -11.12 63.08
N TYR A 173 -3.14 -10.69 62.62
CA TYR A 173 -1.96 -10.50 63.44
C TYR A 173 -0.95 -9.58 62.78
N LEU A 174 -0.01 -9.04 63.57
CA LEU A 174 1.21 -8.39 63.10
C LEU A 174 2.42 -9.23 63.49
N ILE A 175 3.24 -9.63 62.51
CA ILE A 175 4.51 -10.32 62.77
C ILE A 175 5.66 -9.32 62.74
N ILE A 176 6.46 -9.30 63.80
CA ILE A 176 7.62 -8.41 63.95
C ILE A 176 8.89 -9.26 63.95
N SER A 177 9.78 -8.97 62.99
CA SER A 177 11.08 -9.63 62.80
C SER A 177 11.02 -11.16 62.71
N GLY A 178 9.86 -11.74 62.35
CA GLY A 178 9.65 -13.20 62.37
C GLY A 178 9.73 -13.85 63.75
N LYS A 179 9.76 -13.06 64.84
CA LYS A 179 9.99 -13.54 66.21
C LYS A 179 8.86 -13.22 67.17
N ALA A 180 8.09 -12.17 66.92
CA ALA A 180 6.91 -11.82 67.70
C ALA A 180 5.65 -11.77 66.84
N ARG A 181 4.53 -12.26 67.36
CA ARG A 181 3.19 -12.14 66.77
C ARG A 181 2.27 -11.39 67.73
N LEU A 182 1.72 -10.27 67.28
CA LEU A 182 0.67 -9.55 68.01
C LEU A 182 -0.67 -9.92 67.40
N GLU A 183 -1.61 -10.43 68.21
CA GLU A 183 -2.95 -10.80 67.76
C GLU A 183 -3.98 -10.66 68.90
N ALA A 184 -5.27 -10.72 68.56
CA ALA A 184 -6.34 -10.66 69.55
C ALA A 184 -6.26 -11.82 70.57
N TYR A 185 -6.55 -11.52 71.84
CA TYR A 185 -6.57 -12.48 72.94
C TYR A 185 -7.83 -12.32 73.80
N GLY A 186 -8.83 -13.13 73.51
CA GLY A 186 -10.18 -12.95 74.05
C GLY A 186 -10.88 -11.77 73.38
N THR A 187 -11.82 -11.12 74.09
CA THR A 187 -12.69 -10.08 73.52
C THR A 187 -12.07 -8.70 73.47
N ASP A 188 -11.17 -8.36 74.41
CA ASP A 188 -10.75 -6.95 74.65
C ASP A 188 -9.24 -6.79 74.84
N ARG A 189 -8.43 -7.78 74.47
CA ARG A 189 -6.96 -7.72 74.66
C ARG A 189 -6.22 -8.12 73.40
N VAL A 190 -4.96 -7.68 73.34
CA VAL A 190 -3.96 -8.13 72.36
C VAL A 190 -2.89 -8.89 73.13
N ALA A 191 -2.51 -10.07 72.66
CA ALA A 191 -1.38 -10.82 73.18
C ALA A 191 -0.18 -10.68 72.23
N CYS A 192 1.02 -10.65 72.81
CA CYS A 192 2.27 -10.77 72.09
C CYS A 192 2.85 -12.17 72.36
N TYR A 193 2.91 -12.99 71.31
CA TYR A 193 3.47 -14.34 71.36
C TYR A 193 4.87 -14.36 70.78
N TRP A 194 5.79 -15.03 71.45
CA TRP A 194 7.04 -15.44 70.83
C TRP A 194 6.76 -16.59 69.86
N ILE A 195 7.13 -16.40 68.60
CA ILE A 195 6.95 -17.38 67.51
C ILE A 195 8.28 -17.81 66.88
N GLY A 196 9.41 -17.35 67.44
CA GLY A 196 10.74 -17.72 66.97
C GLY A 196 11.11 -19.14 67.36
N GLY A 197 10.96 -20.08 66.43
CA GLY A 197 11.82 -21.26 66.38
C GLY A 197 13.27 -20.89 66.13
#